data_AF-A0A2T4BUR5-F1
#
_entry.id   AF-A0A2T4BUR5-F1
#
_cell.length_a   1.000
_cell.length_b   1.000
_cell.length_c   1.000
_cell.angle_alpha   90.00
_cell.angle_beta   90.00
_cell.angle_gamma   90.00
#
_symmetry.space_group_name_H-M   'P 1'
#
loop_
_entity.id
_entity.type
_entity.pdbx_description
1 polymer ?
#
loop_
_entity_poly.entity_id
_entity_poly.type
_entity_poly.pdbx_seq_one_letter_code
_entity_poly.pdbx_strand_id
1 'polypeptide(L)'
;MAVSTGYIGLFLEDHGEENQRTFDPRDSRAHRHVPVDQLIVYNAHKGVRQLQEMNAYTGQMSVDSRTVVVSIDGACRGNGTPSAQAAWGVYFGPQSMHNECGLLDATLPQTSTRAEIEALSQALNIIRNYVSEDYSLLHYHIRTDSSYLVNTFSTWIHDWIKNGGMNSRGKRAAHFEVLKRIEERLDDMTYGDDGGMTFRFWLVPRGENKEADALANQALDEGSRANILATSAKLQVLAISPLDQASGSNKMAANVKPRVLAVSLNRLSFFDSMYDSLLSKLRADSTFQRVEDGPSAIRMLLEEPRPDAVLVTDEALTLKKNAAVWDAVLKYIRRGGTAVCMGHFSCFTSPMSIKPFFAKAGLDWSSASYHRTTLVLNAQAVGTSLASRLPPAYSQKAVFLKQAKPSDAWYVTNKDSVLESLVFGAENAHTPGESPVLLARVAGGKLGYVGDVNGEEGSEAVVLAMCGL
;
A
#
# COMPACT_ATOMS: atom_id res chain seq x y z
N MET A 1 16.10 39.01 -52.27
CA MET A 1 16.25 37.55 -52.10
C MET A 1 16.46 37.29 -50.62
N ALA A 2 15.68 36.38 -50.04
CA ALA A 2 15.93 35.76 -48.74
C ALA A 2 15.50 34.30 -48.90
N VAL A 3 16.33 33.35 -48.45
CA VAL A 3 16.10 31.92 -48.73
C VAL A 3 15.18 31.34 -47.67
N SER A 4 14.09 30.73 -48.10
CA SER A 4 13.21 29.94 -47.23
C SER A 4 13.79 28.53 -47.08
N THR A 5 14.02 28.09 -45.84
CA THR A 5 14.29 26.70 -45.48
C THR A 5 13.28 26.29 -44.40
N GLY A 6 12.11 25.83 -44.83
CA GLY A 6 11.09 25.32 -43.92
C GLY A 6 11.43 23.93 -43.41
N TYR A 7 11.26 23.72 -42.10
CA TYR A 7 11.11 22.39 -41.49
C TYR A 7 9.76 22.34 -40.77
N ILE A 8 8.69 22.10 -41.54
CA ILE A 8 7.36 21.79 -41.01
C ILE A 8 7.17 20.29 -41.22
N GLY A 9 7.43 19.51 -40.17
CA GLY A 9 7.66 18.06 -40.23
C GLY A 9 6.72 17.25 -39.35
N LEU A 10 5.41 17.44 -39.53
CA LEU A 10 4.33 16.47 -39.24
C LEU A 10 4.55 15.52 -38.04
N PHE A 11 4.42 16.04 -36.82
CA PHE A 11 3.77 15.29 -35.75
C PHE A 11 2.33 15.78 -35.65
N LEU A 12 1.48 15.27 -36.55
CA LEU A 12 0.05 15.22 -36.31
C LEU A 12 -0.19 14.04 -35.37
N GLU A 13 -0.33 14.33 -34.08
CA GLU A 13 -0.96 13.39 -33.17
C GLU A 13 -2.44 13.29 -33.58
N ASP A 14 -2.81 12.12 -34.11
CA ASP A 14 -4.13 11.89 -34.68
C ASP A 14 -5.14 11.75 -33.54
N HIS A 15 -5.84 12.85 -33.21
CA HIS A 15 -6.86 12.89 -32.15
C HIS A 15 -8.15 12.16 -32.56
N GLY A 16 -8.03 10.85 -32.79
CA GLY A 16 -9.14 9.92 -32.93
C GLY A 16 -9.56 9.33 -31.58
N GLU A 17 -10.86 9.30 -31.31
CA GLU A 17 -11.43 8.70 -30.09
C GLU A 17 -11.46 7.16 -30.16
N GLU A 18 -10.35 6.50 -29.79
CA GLU A 18 -10.30 5.04 -29.63
C GLU A 18 -9.90 4.61 -28.21
N ASN A 19 -10.52 3.54 -27.69
CA ASN A 19 -10.38 3.09 -26.31
C ASN A 19 -8.94 2.65 -25.95
N GLN A 20 -8.20 3.54 -25.29
CA GLN A 20 -6.73 3.53 -25.22
C GLN A 20 -6.10 2.40 -24.38
N ARG A 21 -6.90 1.64 -23.62
CA ARG A 21 -6.44 0.66 -22.61
C ARG A 21 -6.35 -0.79 -23.07
N THR A 22 -6.66 -1.13 -24.32
CA THR A 22 -6.40 -2.48 -24.86
C THR A 22 -4.97 -2.59 -25.38
N PHE A 23 -4.32 -3.76 -25.23
CA PHE A 23 -3.10 -4.12 -25.95
C PHE A 23 -3.22 -5.48 -26.63
N ASP A 24 -3.01 -5.50 -27.95
CA ASP A 24 -2.71 -6.71 -28.71
C ASP A 24 -1.37 -6.51 -29.45
N PRO A 25 -0.37 -7.40 -29.28
CA PRO A 25 0.90 -7.28 -29.99
C PRO A 25 0.75 -7.46 -31.51
N ARG A 26 -0.31 -8.11 -32.00
CA ARG A 26 -0.55 -8.39 -33.43
C ARG A 26 -0.97 -7.14 -34.19
N ASP A 27 -1.69 -6.23 -33.54
CA ASP A 27 -2.11 -4.96 -34.11
C ASP A 27 -1.03 -3.88 -33.96
N SER A 28 -0.18 -3.99 -32.92
CA SER A 28 0.90 -3.06 -32.66
C SER A 28 2.04 -3.17 -33.68
N ARG A 29 2.31 -2.07 -34.42
CA ARG A 29 3.35 -2.01 -35.47
C ARG A 29 4.74 -2.46 -35.00
N ALA A 30 5.09 -2.22 -33.75
CA ALA A 30 6.38 -2.57 -33.15
C ALA A 30 6.48 -4.05 -32.73
N HIS A 31 5.37 -4.70 -32.40
CA HIS A 31 5.36 -6.04 -31.78
C HIS A 31 4.95 -7.14 -32.76
N ARG A 32 4.13 -6.83 -33.77
CA ARG A 32 3.48 -7.80 -34.68
C ARG A 32 4.39 -8.69 -35.53
N HIS A 33 5.68 -8.36 -35.62
CA HIS A 33 6.69 -9.14 -36.34
C HIS A 33 7.69 -9.83 -35.39
N VAL A 34 7.58 -9.58 -34.08
CA VAL A 34 8.43 -10.23 -33.07
C VAL A 34 7.92 -11.66 -32.85
N PRO A 35 8.80 -12.69 -32.85
CA PRO A 35 8.38 -14.06 -32.55
C PRO A 35 7.72 -14.17 -31.17
N VAL A 36 6.63 -14.92 -31.05
CA VAL A 36 5.80 -14.98 -29.83
C VAL A 36 6.58 -15.53 -28.63
N ASP A 37 7.51 -16.44 -28.87
CA ASP A 37 8.47 -16.99 -27.91
C ASP A 37 9.52 -15.99 -27.42
N GLN A 38 9.71 -14.88 -28.13
CA GLN A 38 10.70 -13.83 -27.85
C GLN A 38 10.07 -12.49 -27.45
N LEU A 39 8.76 -12.31 -27.68
CA LEU A 39 8.02 -11.08 -27.41
C LEU A 39 8.11 -10.61 -25.96
N ILE A 40 8.28 -11.52 -24.99
CA ILE A 40 8.45 -11.19 -23.57
C ILE A 40 9.82 -11.69 -23.10
N VAL A 41 10.66 -10.77 -22.62
CA VAL A 41 11.99 -11.08 -22.04
C VAL A 41 12.05 -10.70 -20.57
N TYR A 42 12.83 -11.41 -19.76
CA TYR A 42 13.00 -11.09 -18.34
C TYR A 42 14.26 -10.24 -18.09
N ASN A 43 14.07 -9.06 -17.51
CA ASN A 43 15.16 -8.20 -17.05
C ASN A 43 15.45 -8.50 -15.57
N ALA A 44 16.44 -9.36 -15.33
CA ALA A 44 16.84 -9.78 -13.99
C ALA A 44 17.38 -8.66 -13.10
N HIS A 45 17.86 -7.53 -13.67
CA HIS A 45 18.30 -6.38 -12.89
C HIS A 45 17.13 -5.53 -12.39
N LYS A 46 16.05 -5.42 -13.18
CA LYS A 46 14.82 -4.71 -12.82
C LYS A 46 13.76 -5.59 -12.14
N GLY A 47 13.99 -6.91 -12.05
CA GLY A 47 13.02 -7.86 -11.50
C GLY A 47 11.72 -8.01 -12.31
N VAL A 48 11.66 -7.55 -13.57
CA VAL A 48 10.42 -7.51 -14.37
C VAL A 48 10.61 -8.11 -15.77
N ARG A 49 9.53 -8.68 -16.31
CA ARG A 49 9.41 -8.95 -17.75
C ARG A 49 9.14 -7.66 -18.53
N GLN A 50 9.73 -7.54 -19.72
CA GLN A 50 9.63 -6.41 -20.63
C GLN A 50 9.28 -6.91 -22.03
N LEU A 51 8.74 -6.05 -22.89
CA LEU A 51 8.43 -6.37 -24.28
C LEU A 51 9.65 -6.22 -25.17
N GLN A 52 9.81 -7.14 -26.13
CA GLN A 52 10.62 -6.90 -27.32
C GLN A 52 9.79 -6.23 -28.42
N GLU A 53 10.41 -5.26 -29.08
CA GLU A 53 9.94 -4.58 -30.27
C GLU A 53 10.86 -4.87 -31.46
N MET A 54 10.36 -4.68 -32.68
CA MET A 54 11.12 -4.74 -33.91
C MET A 54 11.00 -3.41 -34.67
N ASN A 55 12.14 -2.79 -34.96
CA ASN A 55 12.20 -1.57 -35.74
C ASN A 55 11.68 -1.82 -37.17
N ALA A 56 10.58 -1.18 -37.53
CA ALA A 56 9.89 -1.41 -38.80
C ALA A 56 10.68 -1.00 -40.07
N TYR A 57 11.82 -0.30 -39.91
CA TYR A 57 12.68 0.14 -41.01
C TYR A 57 14.00 -0.65 -41.10
N THR A 58 14.58 -1.05 -39.96
CA THR A 58 15.86 -1.79 -39.93
C THR A 58 15.71 -3.29 -39.70
N GLY A 59 14.54 -3.76 -39.27
CA GLY A 59 14.28 -5.16 -38.88
C GLY A 59 15.00 -5.60 -37.61
N GLN A 60 15.72 -4.70 -36.93
CA GLN A 60 16.43 -5.01 -35.68
C GLN A 60 15.43 -5.12 -34.52
N MET A 61 15.67 -6.08 -33.63
CA MET A 61 14.92 -6.23 -32.39
C MET A 61 15.62 -5.51 -31.23
N SER A 62 14.81 -4.87 -30.39
CA SER A 62 15.20 -4.16 -29.17
C SER A 62 14.24 -4.51 -28.03
N VAL A 63 14.68 -4.31 -26.79
CA VAL A 63 13.79 -4.36 -25.61
C VAL A 63 13.32 -2.93 -25.34
N ASP A 64 12.01 -2.68 -25.26
CA ASP A 64 11.55 -1.40 -24.73
C ASP A 64 11.75 -1.42 -23.21
N SER A 65 12.87 -0.84 -22.78
CA SER A 65 13.34 -0.80 -21.39
C SER A 65 12.39 -0.07 -20.43
N ARG A 66 11.34 0.57 -20.96
CA ARG A 66 10.26 1.26 -20.24
C ARG A 66 9.02 0.41 -20.00
N THR A 67 8.94 -0.78 -20.59
CA THR A 67 7.77 -1.66 -20.47
C THR A 67 7.86 -2.62 -19.28
N VAL A 68 6.71 -2.98 -18.73
CA VAL A 68 6.53 -4.01 -17.70
C VAL A 68 5.39 -4.94 -18.12
N VAL A 69 5.62 -6.25 -18.13
CA VAL A 69 4.59 -7.26 -18.42
C VAL A 69 4.28 -8.06 -17.15
N VAL A 70 3.18 -7.73 -16.48
CA VAL A 70 2.70 -8.45 -15.29
C VAL A 70 1.57 -9.40 -15.69
N SER A 71 1.65 -10.66 -15.27
CA SER A 71 0.57 -11.64 -15.43
C SER A 71 -0.25 -11.70 -14.15
N ILE A 72 -1.58 -11.74 -14.27
CA ILE A 72 -2.51 -11.86 -13.14
C ILE A 72 -3.51 -13.00 -13.37
N ASP A 73 -3.95 -13.67 -12.31
CA ASP A 73 -4.90 -14.79 -12.35
C ASP A 73 -5.66 -14.96 -11.03
N GLY A 74 -6.92 -15.40 -11.10
CA GLY A 74 -7.85 -15.56 -9.98
C GLY A 74 -8.44 -16.97 -9.84
N ALA A 75 -7.74 -17.84 -9.13
CA ALA A 75 -8.19 -19.20 -8.83
C ALA A 75 -9.34 -19.23 -7.79
N CYS A 76 -10.30 -20.14 -7.97
CA CYS A 76 -11.32 -20.42 -6.96
C CYS A 76 -11.73 -21.90 -6.95
N ARG A 77 -11.42 -22.60 -5.86
CA ARG A 77 -11.81 -24.01 -5.63
C ARG A 77 -13.17 -24.04 -4.96
N GLY A 78 -14.05 -24.93 -5.41
CA GLY A 78 -15.44 -25.00 -4.91
C GLY A 78 -16.32 -23.80 -5.29
N ASN A 79 -15.95 -23.03 -6.33
CA ASN A 79 -16.68 -21.84 -6.78
C ASN A 79 -18.19 -22.08 -6.87
N GLY A 80 -18.99 -21.23 -6.21
CA GLY A 80 -20.45 -21.37 -6.14
C GLY A 80 -20.98 -22.27 -5.02
N THR A 81 -20.13 -22.92 -4.21
CA THR A 81 -20.56 -23.66 -3.00
C THR A 81 -20.30 -22.86 -1.72
N PRO A 82 -20.92 -23.23 -0.58
CA PRO A 82 -20.58 -22.65 0.74
C PRO A 82 -19.16 -22.93 1.21
N SER A 83 -18.43 -23.85 0.56
CA SER A 83 -17.03 -24.18 0.82
C SER A 83 -16.08 -23.59 -0.23
N ALA A 84 -16.53 -22.60 -1.00
CA ALA A 84 -15.70 -21.91 -1.98
C ALA A 84 -14.52 -21.22 -1.29
N GLN A 85 -13.32 -21.36 -1.85
CA GLN A 85 -12.13 -20.62 -1.44
C GLN A 85 -11.47 -20.02 -2.68
N ALA A 86 -11.22 -18.72 -2.64
CA ALA A 86 -10.65 -17.93 -3.71
C ALA A 86 -9.23 -17.45 -3.37
N ALA A 87 -8.39 -17.32 -4.39
CA ALA A 87 -7.01 -16.86 -4.27
C ALA A 87 -6.57 -16.13 -5.55
N TRP A 88 -5.55 -15.30 -5.41
CA TRP A 88 -5.00 -14.48 -6.49
C TRP A 88 -3.50 -14.75 -6.65
N GLY A 89 -3.00 -14.57 -7.87
CA GLY A 89 -1.57 -14.67 -8.20
C GLY A 89 -1.14 -13.52 -9.11
N VAL A 90 0.04 -12.97 -8.83
CA VAL A 90 0.67 -11.89 -9.61
C VAL A 90 2.11 -12.30 -9.96
N TYR A 91 2.43 -12.29 -11.24
CA TYR A 91 3.71 -12.76 -11.76
C TYR A 91 4.39 -11.70 -12.64
N PHE A 92 5.53 -11.19 -12.18
CA PHE A 92 6.38 -10.25 -12.93
C PHE A 92 7.50 -10.96 -13.69
N GLY A 93 8.00 -12.12 -13.23
CA GLY A 93 9.01 -12.90 -13.93
C GLY A 93 9.69 -14.00 -13.10
N PRO A 94 10.57 -14.83 -13.68
CA PRO A 94 11.24 -15.92 -12.99
C PRO A 94 12.02 -15.44 -11.76
N GLN A 95 11.65 -15.94 -10.57
CA GLN A 95 12.26 -15.56 -9.28
C GLN A 95 12.20 -14.04 -8.97
N SER A 96 11.30 -13.28 -9.60
CA SER A 96 11.09 -11.87 -9.26
C SER A 96 10.63 -11.71 -7.81
N MET A 97 11.23 -10.76 -7.10
CA MET A 97 10.81 -10.34 -5.75
C MET A 97 9.43 -9.66 -5.72
N HIS A 98 8.88 -9.29 -6.88
CA HIS A 98 7.55 -8.71 -7.04
C HIS A 98 6.46 -9.79 -7.29
N ASN A 99 6.84 -11.06 -7.42
CA ASN A 99 5.85 -12.14 -7.51
C ASN A 99 5.15 -12.32 -6.15
N GLU A 100 3.82 -12.24 -6.13
CA GLU A 100 3.04 -12.39 -4.91
C GLU A 100 1.76 -13.20 -5.17
N CYS A 101 1.27 -13.88 -4.14
CA CYS A 101 0.01 -14.62 -4.19
C CYS A 101 -0.63 -14.68 -2.80
N GLY A 102 -1.96 -14.79 -2.75
CA GLY A 102 -2.68 -14.84 -1.49
C GLY A 102 -4.08 -15.39 -1.61
N LEU A 103 -4.63 -15.82 -0.47
CA LEU A 103 -6.05 -16.09 -0.33
C LEU A 103 -6.83 -14.76 -0.36
N LEU A 104 -8.07 -14.80 -0.85
CA LEU A 104 -9.03 -13.74 -0.59
C LEU A 104 -9.52 -13.83 0.85
N ASP A 105 -9.82 -12.67 1.46
CA ASP A 105 -10.43 -12.64 2.79
C ASP A 105 -11.77 -13.38 2.80
N ALA A 106 -12.01 -14.20 3.82
CA ALA A 106 -13.20 -15.06 3.91
C ALA A 106 -14.52 -14.27 4.04
N THR A 107 -14.49 -12.97 4.35
CA THR A 107 -15.66 -12.07 4.33
C THR A 107 -15.98 -11.54 2.94
N LEU A 108 -15.05 -11.62 1.98
CA LEU A 108 -15.27 -11.25 0.59
C LEU A 108 -15.91 -12.40 -0.20
N PRO A 109 -16.67 -12.11 -1.28
CA PRO A 109 -17.25 -13.15 -2.14
C PRO A 109 -16.19 -14.10 -2.69
N GLN A 110 -16.26 -15.37 -2.29
CA GLN A 110 -15.36 -16.42 -2.75
C GLN A 110 -15.79 -16.92 -4.14
N THR A 111 -15.44 -16.15 -5.18
CA THR A 111 -15.73 -16.48 -6.59
C THR A 111 -14.50 -16.23 -7.46
N SER A 112 -14.39 -16.93 -8.59
CA SER A 112 -13.31 -16.68 -9.56
C SER A 112 -13.31 -15.22 -10.06
N THR A 113 -14.46 -14.66 -10.41
CA THR A 113 -14.55 -13.26 -10.85
C THR A 113 -14.08 -12.27 -9.77
N ARG A 114 -14.34 -12.53 -8.47
CA ARG A 114 -13.81 -11.68 -7.41
C ARG A 114 -12.32 -11.89 -7.18
N ALA A 115 -11.80 -13.09 -7.43
CA ALA A 115 -10.38 -13.41 -7.39
C ALA A 115 -9.58 -12.68 -8.48
N GLU A 116 -10.07 -12.68 -9.72
CA GLU A 116 -9.51 -11.91 -10.84
C GLU A 116 -9.38 -10.42 -10.49
N ILE A 117 -10.44 -9.84 -9.93
CA ILE A 117 -10.47 -8.43 -9.48
C ILE A 117 -9.45 -8.19 -8.36
N GLU A 118 -9.20 -9.18 -7.49
CA GLU A 118 -8.16 -9.07 -6.46
C GLU A 118 -6.76 -9.13 -7.08
N ALA A 119 -6.50 -10.05 -8.00
CA ALA A 119 -5.21 -10.18 -8.68
C ALA A 119 -4.81 -8.87 -9.39
N LEU A 120 -5.76 -8.20 -10.04
CA LEU A 120 -5.55 -6.85 -10.59
C LEU A 120 -5.26 -5.81 -9.51
N SER A 121 -6.07 -5.76 -8.45
CA SER A 121 -5.90 -4.81 -7.34
C SER A 121 -4.54 -4.95 -6.66
N GLN A 122 -4.04 -6.18 -6.50
CA GLN A 122 -2.75 -6.47 -5.88
C GLN A 122 -1.58 -6.26 -6.86
N ALA A 123 -1.72 -6.60 -8.14
CA ALA A 123 -0.70 -6.28 -9.15
C ALA A 123 -0.43 -4.77 -9.24
N LEU A 124 -1.50 -3.96 -9.24
CA LEU A 124 -1.40 -2.52 -9.18
C LEU A 124 -0.89 -2.00 -7.82
N ASN A 125 -0.97 -2.77 -6.72
CA ASN A 125 -0.38 -2.37 -5.43
C ASN A 125 1.13 -2.55 -5.51
N ILE A 126 1.57 -3.72 -5.99
CA ILE A 126 2.97 -4.07 -6.18
C ILE A 126 3.64 -3.13 -7.18
N ILE A 127 2.92 -2.72 -8.25
CA ILE A 127 3.40 -1.70 -9.17
C ILE A 127 3.64 -0.37 -8.44
N ARG A 128 2.59 0.21 -7.83
CA ARG A 128 2.67 1.54 -7.20
C ARG A 128 3.72 1.61 -6.09
N ASN A 129 3.81 0.56 -5.29
CA ASN A 129 4.53 0.60 -4.02
C ASN A 129 5.97 0.05 -4.12
N TYR A 130 6.37 -0.54 -5.27
CA TYR A 130 7.73 -1.07 -5.48
C TYR A 130 8.24 -0.88 -6.93
N VAL A 131 7.45 -1.23 -7.95
CA VAL A 131 7.97 -1.27 -9.34
C VAL A 131 8.13 0.12 -9.95
N SER A 132 7.28 1.09 -9.57
CA SER A 132 7.42 2.49 -10.00
C SER A 132 8.50 3.29 -9.27
N GLU A 133 9.30 2.67 -8.39
CA GLU A 133 10.56 3.27 -7.90
C GLU A 133 11.59 3.44 -9.05
N ASP A 134 11.55 2.57 -10.07
CA ASP A 134 12.29 2.77 -11.31
C ASP A 134 11.47 3.64 -12.26
N TYR A 135 11.66 4.96 -12.16
CA TYR A 135 11.04 5.99 -13.02
C TYR A 135 11.29 5.82 -14.52
N SER A 136 12.16 4.90 -14.95
CA SER A 136 12.27 4.57 -16.38
C SER A 136 11.22 3.57 -16.85
N LEU A 137 10.48 2.91 -15.94
CA LEU A 137 9.33 2.04 -16.23
C LEU A 137 8.05 2.87 -16.28
N LEU A 138 7.45 2.97 -17.47
CA LEU A 138 6.29 3.82 -17.74
C LEU A 138 5.11 3.06 -18.34
N HIS A 139 5.35 1.92 -19.00
CA HIS A 139 4.33 1.26 -19.83
C HIS A 139 3.99 -0.13 -19.27
N TYR A 140 2.87 -0.22 -18.54
CA TYR A 140 2.45 -1.41 -17.79
C TYR A 140 1.39 -2.21 -18.56
N HIS A 141 1.76 -3.43 -18.98
CA HIS A 141 0.92 -4.37 -19.70
C HIS A 141 0.40 -5.44 -18.75
N ILE A 142 -0.88 -5.33 -18.38
CA ILE A 142 -1.61 -6.27 -17.53
C ILE A 142 -2.07 -7.45 -18.38
N ARG A 143 -1.40 -8.60 -18.24
CA ARG A 143 -1.66 -9.83 -19.00
C ARG A 143 -2.57 -10.77 -18.21
N THR A 144 -3.70 -11.18 -18.79
CA THR A 144 -4.74 -12.00 -18.13
C THR A 144 -5.54 -12.80 -19.16
N ASP A 145 -6.15 -13.93 -18.77
CA ASP A 145 -7.16 -14.62 -19.58
C ASP A 145 -8.59 -14.12 -19.32
N SER A 146 -8.75 -13.25 -18.31
CA SER A 146 -10.03 -12.72 -17.86
C SER A 146 -10.53 -11.62 -18.79
N SER A 147 -11.17 -12.03 -19.88
CA SER A 147 -11.92 -11.15 -20.79
C SER A 147 -12.93 -10.25 -20.06
N TYR A 148 -13.39 -10.62 -18.87
CA TYR A 148 -14.22 -9.75 -18.02
C TYR A 148 -13.44 -8.50 -17.53
N LEU A 149 -12.21 -8.67 -17.04
CA LEU A 149 -11.37 -7.53 -16.64
C LEU A 149 -11.03 -6.65 -17.85
N VAL A 150 -10.55 -7.26 -18.94
CA VAL A 150 -10.10 -6.54 -20.14
C VAL A 150 -11.23 -5.67 -20.71
N ASN A 151 -12.43 -6.23 -20.89
CA ASN A 151 -13.58 -5.46 -21.37
C ASN A 151 -14.06 -4.41 -20.34
N THR A 152 -13.99 -4.71 -19.04
CA THR A 152 -14.38 -3.73 -18.00
C THR A 152 -13.50 -2.49 -18.07
N PHE A 153 -12.18 -2.64 -17.94
CA PHE A 153 -11.23 -1.52 -17.84
C PHE A 153 -10.84 -0.90 -19.18
N SER A 154 -11.28 -1.48 -20.30
CA SER A 154 -11.04 -0.92 -21.65
C SER A 154 -12.31 -0.46 -22.37
N THR A 155 -13.52 -0.78 -21.89
CA THR A 155 -14.77 -0.35 -22.56
C THR A 155 -15.95 -0.04 -21.64
N TRP A 156 -16.17 -0.77 -20.53
CA TRP A 156 -17.44 -0.67 -19.78
C TRP A 156 -17.40 0.24 -18.55
N ILE A 157 -16.24 0.44 -17.93
CA ILE A 157 -16.17 1.01 -16.58
C ILE A 157 -16.60 2.48 -16.52
N HIS A 158 -16.21 3.31 -17.50
CA HIS A 158 -16.63 4.72 -17.57
C HIS A 158 -18.15 4.86 -17.75
N ASP A 159 -18.76 4.00 -18.59
CA ASP A 159 -20.21 3.93 -18.76
C ASP A 159 -20.91 3.48 -17.48
N TRP A 160 -20.36 2.50 -16.75
CA TRP A 160 -20.93 2.08 -15.47
C TRP A 160 -20.80 3.17 -14.41
N ILE A 161 -19.68 3.91 -14.35
CA ILE A 161 -19.50 5.06 -13.46
C ILE A 161 -20.54 6.14 -13.75
N LYS A 162 -20.70 6.53 -15.03
CA LYS A 162 -21.69 7.51 -15.49
C LYS A 162 -23.13 7.10 -15.19
N ASN A 163 -23.44 5.80 -15.24
CA ASN A 163 -24.78 5.25 -15.01
C ASN A 163 -24.98 4.65 -13.60
N GLY A 164 -24.23 5.11 -12.59
CA GLY A 164 -24.46 4.72 -11.18
C GLY A 164 -24.26 3.23 -10.87
N GLY A 165 -23.37 2.58 -11.62
CA GLY A 165 -23.08 1.15 -11.56
C GLY A 165 -23.98 0.26 -12.42
N MET A 166 -24.88 0.82 -13.23
CA MET A 166 -25.77 0.05 -14.11
C MET A 166 -25.14 -0.28 -15.46
N ASN A 167 -25.36 -1.51 -15.93
CA ASN A 167 -25.03 -1.92 -17.30
C ASN A 167 -26.19 -1.68 -18.28
N SER A 168 -25.92 -1.85 -19.58
CA SER A 168 -26.88 -1.69 -20.69
C SER A 168 -28.14 -2.55 -20.64
N ARG A 169 -28.24 -3.50 -19.70
CA ARG A 169 -29.44 -4.32 -19.44
C ARG A 169 -30.18 -3.89 -18.17
N GLY A 170 -29.91 -2.70 -17.64
CA GLY A 170 -30.57 -2.13 -16.45
C GLY A 170 -30.25 -2.85 -15.14
N LYS A 171 -29.16 -3.63 -15.09
CA LYS A 171 -28.72 -4.35 -13.89
C LYS A 171 -27.43 -3.76 -13.36
N ARG A 172 -27.28 -3.69 -12.04
CA ARG A 172 -26.02 -3.28 -11.39
C ARG A 172 -24.91 -4.27 -11.80
N ALA A 173 -23.75 -3.75 -12.18
CA ALA A 173 -22.59 -4.57 -12.49
C ALA A 173 -22.09 -5.30 -11.23
N ALA A 174 -21.68 -6.56 -11.40
CA ALA A 174 -21.10 -7.34 -10.31
C ALA A 174 -19.81 -6.67 -9.82
N HIS A 175 -19.61 -6.63 -8.50
CA HIS A 175 -18.42 -6.05 -7.86
C HIS A 175 -18.09 -4.58 -8.22
N PHE A 176 -19.07 -3.80 -8.71
CA PHE A 176 -18.87 -2.42 -9.18
C PHE A 176 -18.08 -1.52 -8.21
N GLU A 177 -18.37 -1.56 -6.91
CA GLU A 177 -17.66 -0.75 -5.90
C GLU A 177 -16.17 -1.10 -5.73
N VAL A 178 -15.73 -2.26 -6.21
CA VAL A 178 -14.30 -2.64 -6.26
C VAL A 178 -13.69 -2.20 -7.57
N LEU A 179 -14.42 -2.38 -8.68
CA LEU A 179 -13.99 -1.99 -10.03
C LEU A 179 -13.81 -0.47 -10.15
N LYS A 180 -14.74 0.32 -9.60
CA LYS A 180 -14.64 1.79 -9.53
C LYS A 180 -13.38 2.25 -8.78
N ARG A 181 -13.02 1.59 -7.67
CA ARG A 181 -11.80 1.90 -6.90
C ARG A 181 -10.50 1.42 -7.53
N ILE A 182 -10.56 0.47 -8.45
CA ILE A 182 -9.43 0.12 -9.31
C ILE A 182 -9.28 1.18 -10.40
N GLU A 183 -10.39 1.62 -11.00
CA GLU A 183 -10.41 2.67 -12.03
C GLU A 183 -9.86 4.00 -11.51
N GLU A 184 -10.37 4.47 -10.36
CA GLU A 184 -9.87 5.67 -9.65
C GLU A 184 -8.36 5.61 -9.40
N ARG A 185 -7.80 4.41 -9.18
CA ARG A 185 -6.37 4.23 -8.93
C ARG A 185 -5.55 4.09 -10.20
N LEU A 186 -6.11 3.53 -11.27
CA LEU A 186 -5.52 3.58 -12.61
C LEU A 186 -5.39 5.05 -13.05
N ASP A 187 -6.41 5.88 -12.79
CA ASP A 187 -6.36 7.32 -13.08
C ASP A 187 -5.37 8.09 -12.19
N ASP A 188 -5.34 7.86 -10.86
CA ASP A 188 -4.33 8.43 -9.94
C ASP A 188 -2.89 8.08 -10.37
N MET A 189 -2.64 6.84 -10.78
CA MET A 189 -1.33 6.39 -11.27
C MET A 189 -0.99 6.87 -12.70
N THR A 190 -1.99 7.24 -13.50
CA THR A 190 -1.79 7.78 -14.86
C THR A 190 -1.60 9.30 -14.86
N TYR A 191 -2.41 10.03 -14.09
CA TYR A 191 -2.58 11.48 -14.22
C TYR A 191 -2.34 12.28 -12.92
N GLY A 192 -2.15 11.62 -11.77
CA GLY A 192 -1.87 12.29 -10.48
C GLY A 192 -0.47 12.91 -10.38
N ASP A 193 -0.16 13.54 -9.25
CA ASP A 193 1.14 14.21 -8.99
C ASP A 193 2.34 13.27 -9.19
N ASP A 194 2.19 12.02 -8.77
CA ASP A 194 3.19 10.94 -8.86
C ASP A 194 2.96 10.04 -10.10
N GLY A 195 2.26 10.56 -11.12
CA GLY A 195 1.73 9.81 -12.27
C GLY A 195 2.68 9.66 -13.47
N GLY A 196 2.10 9.59 -14.68
CA GLY A 196 2.83 9.36 -15.93
C GLY A 196 2.97 7.88 -16.33
N MET A 197 2.40 6.95 -15.56
CA MET A 197 2.34 5.53 -15.91
C MET A 197 1.18 5.27 -16.89
N THR A 198 1.36 4.43 -17.89
CA THR A 198 0.28 4.04 -18.83
C THR A 198 -0.09 2.57 -18.66
N PHE A 199 -1.36 2.27 -18.42
CA PHE A 199 -1.86 0.90 -18.24
C PHE A 199 -2.58 0.38 -19.47
N ARG A 200 -2.23 -0.81 -19.93
CA ARG A 200 -2.97 -1.53 -20.97
C ARG A 200 -3.21 -2.99 -20.61
N PHE A 201 -4.38 -3.51 -20.98
CA PHE A 201 -4.85 -4.86 -20.72
C PHE A 201 -4.64 -5.74 -21.95
N TRP A 202 -3.93 -6.85 -21.75
CA TRP A 202 -3.60 -7.84 -22.77
C TRP A 202 -4.34 -9.14 -22.48
N LEU A 203 -5.37 -9.42 -23.27
CA LEU A 203 -6.09 -10.69 -23.22
C LEU A 203 -5.25 -11.80 -23.86
N VAL A 204 -5.04 -12.90 -23.14
CA VAL A 204 -4.34 -14.10 -23.64
C VAL A 204 -5.15 -15.37 -23.41
N PRO A 205 -4.94 -16.45 -24.17
CA PRO A 205 -5.51 -17.76 -23.85
C PRO A 205 -5.03 -18.25 -22.48
N ARG A 206 -5.91 -18.88 -21.68
CA ARG A 206 -5.55 -19.46 -20.36
C ARG A 206 -4.30 -20.34 -20.40
N GLY A 207 -4.17 -21.14 -21.47
CA GLY A 207 -3.02 -22.00 -21.70
C GLY A 207 -1.67 -21.28 -21.79
N GLU A 208 -1.64 -19.95 -21.82
CA GLU A 208 -0.45 -19.10 -21.84
C GLU A 208 -0.27 -18.25 -20.57
N ASN A 209 -1.19 -18.27 -19.59
CA ASN A 209 -1.10 -17.50 -18.34
C ASN A 209 -0.63 -18.34 -17.13
N LYS A 210 0.06 -19.45 -17.42
CA LYS A 210 0.32 -20.56 -16.49
C LYS A 210 1.00 -20.15 -15.19
N GLU A 211 1.86 -19.13 -15.24
CA GLU A 211 2.69 -18.72 -14.11
C GLU A 211 1.86 -18.01 -13.03
N ALA A 212 0.82 -17.26 -13.43
CA ALA A 212 -0.09 -16.63 -12.48
C ALA A 212 -1.17 -17.61 -11.98
N ASP A 213 -1.71 -18.49 -12.84
CA ASP A 213 -2.58 -19.62 -12.45
C ASP A 213 -1.90 -20.52 -11.40
N ALA A 214 -0.61 -20.82 -11.61
CA ALA A 214 0.19 -21.59 -10.66
C ALA A 214 0.36 -20.88 -9.30
N LEU A 215 0.62 -19.57 -9.29
CA LEU A 215 0.71 -18.78 -8.06
C LEU A 215 -0.63 -18.72 -7.31
N ALA A 216 -1.75 -18.48 -8.02
CA ALA A 216 -3.07 -18.48 -7.43
C ALA A 216 -3.45 -19.85 -6.85
N ASN A 217 -3.07 -20.94 -7.51
CA ASN A 217 -3.24 -22.30 -6.99
C ASN A 217 -2.32 -22.62 -5.81
N GLN A 218 -1.07 -22.15 -5.80
CA GLN A 218 -0.13 -22.33 -4.69
C GLN A 218 -0.71 -21.75 -3.40
N ALA A 219 -1.29 -20.55 -3.43
CA ALA A 219 -1.95 -19.94 -2.27
C ALA A 219 -3.11 -20.80 -1.72
N LEU A 220 -3.86 -21.50 -2.58
CA LEU A 220 -4.92 -22.42 -2.16
C LEU A 220 -4.37 -23.71 -1.53
N ASP A 221 -3.26 -24.23 -2.03
CA ASP A 221 -2.59 -25.41 -1.46
C ASP A 221 -1.92 -25.11 -0.11
N GLU A 222 -1.28 -23.94 0.01
CA GLU A 222 -0.72 -23.46 1.28
C GLU A 222 -1.81 -23.15 2.30
N GLY A 223 -2.90 -22.50 1.90
CA GLY A 223 -4.08 -22.27 2.74
C GLY A 223 -4.70 -23.59 3.25
N SER A 224 -4.80 -24.59 2.38
CA SER A 224 -5.29 -25.92 2.73
C SER A 224 -4.38 -26.62 3.76
N ARG A 225 -3.06 -26.59 3.55
CA ARG A 225 -2.05 -27.14 4.49
C ARG A 225 -2.07 -26.41 5.83
N ALA A 226 -2.16 -25.07 5.83
CA ALA A 226 -2.23 -24.25 7.03
C ALA A 226 -3.47 -24.57 7.88
N ASN A 227 -4.63 -24.81 7.25
CA ASN A 227 -5.86 -25.21 7.95
C ASN A 227 -5.75 -26.62 8.59
N ILE A 228 -5.10 -27.56 7.92
CA ILE A 228 -4.82 -28.90 8.48
C ILE A 228 -3.90 -28.79 9.71
N LEU A 229 -2.81 -28.03 9.59
CA LEU A 229 -1.87 -27.80 10.70
C LEU A 229 -2.51 -27.05 11.87
N ALA A 230 -3.32 -26.02 11.60
CA ALA A 230 -4.04 -25.27 12.64
C ALA A 230 -5.12 -26.12 13.34
N THR A 231 -5.72 -27.09 12.65
CA THR A 231 -6.66 -28.05 13.25
C THR A 231 -5.92 -29.02 14.19
N SER A 232 -4.71 -29.45 13.82
CA SER A 232 -3.84 -30.27 14.67
C SER A 232 -3.32 -29.49 15.89
N ALA A 233 -2.91 -28.23 15.72
CA ALA A 233 -2.37 -27.39 16.78
C ALA A 233 -3.40 -27.02 17.88
N LYS A 234 -4.71 -27.02 17.56
CA LYS A 234 -5.80 -26.73 18.52
C LYS A 234 -5.99 -27.79 19.62
N LEU A 235 -5.26 -28.90 19.58
CA LEU A 235 -5.37 -30.01 20.54
C LEU A 235 -4.42 -29.93 21.74
N GLN A 236 -3.55 -28.90 21.85
CA GLN A 236 -2.61 -28.77 22.97
C GLN A 236 -2.44 -27.33 23.48
N VAL A 237 -1.91 -27.24 24.71
CA VAL A 237 -1.55 -26.05 25.50
C VAL A 237 -2.73 -25.32 26.19
N LEU A 238 -2.72 -25.41 27.52
CA LEU A 238 -3.50 -24.61 28.47
C LEU A 238 -2.57 -24.14 29.60
N ALA A 239 -2.97 -23.05 30.27
CA ALA A 239 -2.41 -22.46 31.50
C ALA A 239 -1.04 -21.73 31.41
N ILE A 240 -1.01 -20.48 31.91
CA ILE A 240 -0.22 -19.99 33.05
C ILE A 240 -0.77 -18.60 33.45
N SER A 241 -0.68 -18.22 34.74
CA SER A 241 -1.23 -16.97 35.31
C SER A 241 -0.14 -16.08 35.95
N PRO A 242 -0.38 -14.77 36.20
CA PRO A 242 0.68 -13.79 36.52
C PRO A 242 0.78 -13.33 37.99
N LEU A 243 1.97 -12.84 38.36
CA LEU A 243 2.38 -12.10 39.59
C LEU A 243 3.70 -11.34 39.27
N ASP A 244 4.11 -10.22 39.87
CA ASP A 244 3.43 -9.23 40.75
C ASP A 244 4.15 -7.84 40.65
N GLN A 245 3.77 -6.88 41.50
CA GLN A 245 4.40 -5.55 41.71
C GLN A 245 5.71 -5.69 42.54
N ALA A 246 6.58 -4.70 42.82
CA ALA A 246 6.70 -3.25 42.58
C ALA A 246 8.24 -2.92 42.54
N SER A 247 8.85 -1.73 42.76
CA SER A 247 8.49 -0.30 42.96
C SER A 247 9.77 0.56 42.65
N GLY A 248 9.78 1.87 42.97
CA GLY A 248 11.03 2.60 43.30
C GLY A 248 11.40 3.79 42.41
N SER A 249 11.75 4.93 43.01
CA SER A 249 12.10 6.18 42.32
C SER A 249 13.41 6.79 42.82
N ASN A 250 14.25 7.33 41.93
CA ASN A 250 14.89 8.61 42.19
C ASN A 250 15.28 9.36 40.90
N LYS A 251 15.39 10.70 40.98
CA LYS A 251 15.94 11.56 39.93
C LYS A 251 17.33 12.05 40.32
N MET A 252 18.30 11.95 39.42
CA MET A 252 19.37 12.94 39.29
C MET A 252 19.57 13.24 37.81
N ALA A 253 19.60 14.52 37.45
CA ALA A 253 19.63 14.97 36.07
C ALA A 253 21.08 15.12 35.58
N ALA A 254 21.56 14.12 34.83
CA ALA A 254 22.53 14.37 33.76
C ALA A 254 21.77 14.75 32.49
N ASN A 255 22.41 15.51 31.58
CA ASN A 255 21.79 15.97 30.32
C ASN A 255 21.77 14.84 29.27
N VAL A 256 21.07 13.75 29.57
CA VAL A 256 20.92 12.57 28.70
C VAL A 256 19.83 12.85 27.67
N LYS A 257 20.17 12.78 26.37
CA LYS A 257 19.17 12.88 25.30
C LYS A 257 18.17 11.71 25.39
N PRO A 258 16.86 11.96 25.23
CA PRO A 258 15.84 10.90 25.28
C PRO A 258 16.14 9.79 24.26
N ARG A 259 15.81 8.54 24.57
CA ARG A 259 16.11 7.36 23.74
C ARG A 259 14.92 7.01 22.85
N VAL A 260 15.08 7.13 21.52
CA VAL A 260 14.05 6.75 20.55
C VAL A 260 14.48 5.46 19.83
N LEU A 261 13.62 4.44 19.85
CA LEU A 261 13.88 3.14 19.22
C LEU A 261 12.95 2.91 18.03
N ALA A 262 13.49 2.89 16.81
CA ALA A 262 12.78 2.47 15.61
C ALA A 262 12.84 0.94 15.45
N VAL A 263 11.67 0.30 15.39
CA VAL A 263 11.49 -1.12 15.05
C VAL A 263 11.13 -1.21 13.57
N SER A 264 12.05 -1.77 12.79
CA SER A 264 12.07 -1.67 11.33
C SER A 264 12.39 -3.03 10.69
N LEU A 265 11.51 -4.03 10.86
CA LEU A 265 11.79 -5.44 10.57
C LEU A 265 11.60 -5.85 9.10
N ASN A 266 10.95 -5.01 8.29
CA ASN A 266 10.84 -5.18 6.83
C ASN A 266 11.29 -3.87 6.13
N ARG A 267 12.29 -3.15 6.68
CA ARG A 267 12.73 -1.85 6.13
C ARG A 267 13.19 -1.96 4.68
N LEU A 268 12.51 -1.21 3.80
CA LEU A 268 12.89 -1.07 2.39
C LEU A 268 14.09 -0.12 2.24
N SER A 269 14.82 -0.27 1.13
CA SER A 269 16.05 0.48 0.80
C SER A 269 15.87 2.00 0.91
N PHE A 270 14.79 2.53 0.33
CA PHE A 270 14.53 3.96 0.21
C PHE A 270 13.96 4.64 1.47
N PHE A 271 13.65 3.89 2.54
CA PHE A 271 13.11 4.46 3.79
C PHE A 271 13.99 5.60 4.33
N ASP A 272 15.31 5.41 4.30
CA ASP A 272 16.24 6.39 4.86
C ASP A 272 16.37 7.66 4.01
N SER A 273 16.18 7.58 2.69
CA SER A 273 16.09 8.76 1.81
C SER A 273 14.72 9.46 1.89
N MET A 274 13.64 8.70 2.09
CA MET A 274 12.28 9.23 2.16
C MET A 274 12.03 10.04 3.43
N TYR A 275 12.60 9.60 4.57
CA TYR A 275 12.45 10.26 5.87
C TYR A 275 13.74 10.91 6.38
N ASP A 276 14.70 11.29 5.52
CA ASP A 276 16.01 11.76 6.00
C ASP A 276 15.93 13.03 6.86
N SER A 277 15.04 13.97 6.55
CA SER A 277 14.81 15.17 7.35
C SER A 277 14.36 14.80 8.77
N LEU A 278 13.28 14.01 8.92
CA LEU A 278 12.80 13.47 10.19
C LEU A 278 13.86 12.65 10.92
N LEU A 279 14.58 11.76 10.23
CA LEU A 279 15.62 10.93 10.82
C LEU A 279 16.81 11.78 11.29
N SER A 280 17.16 12.85 10.58
CA SER A 280 18.18 13.81 10.98
C SER A 280 17.74 14.65 12.17
N LYS A 281 16.49 15.10 12.23
CA LYS A 281 15.89 15.75 13.41
C LYS A 281 15.89 14.79 14.63
N LEU A 282 15.46 13.54 14.45
CA LEU A 282 15.52 12.49 15.48
C LEU A 282 16.94 12.21 15.98
N ARG A 283 17.95 12.14 15.10
CA ARG A 283 19.38 11.99 15.47
C ARG A 283 19.93 13.24 16.16
N ALA A 284 19.42 14.44 15.84
CA ALA A 284 19.82 15.69 16.47
C ALA A 284 19.31 15.79 17.91
N ASP A 285 18.04 15.45 18.17
CA ASP A 285 17.40 15.70 19.47
C ASP A 285 17.35 14.47 20.40
N SER A 286 17.52 13.26 19.86
CA SER A 286 17.43 12.00 20.62
C SER A 286 18.66 11.10 20.49
N THR A 287 18.81 10.16 21.42
CA THR A 287 19.63 8.96 21.24
C THR A 287 18.87 7.98 20.35
N PHE A 288 18.87 8.25 19.04
CA PHE A 288 18.16 7.43 18.06
C PHE A 288 18.84 6.07 17.86
N GLN A 289 18.06 4.99 17.91
CA GLN A 289 18.48 3.62 17.63
C GLN A 289 17.48 2.97 16.66
N ARG A 290 17.96 2.10 15.77
CA ARG A 290 17.12 1.25 14.92
C ARG A 290 17.41 -0.22 15.20
N VAL A 291 16.39 -1.06 15.08
CA VAL A 291 16.50 -2.52 15.15
C VAL A 291 15.70 -3.19 14.03
N GLU A 292 16.38 -4.08 13.31
CA GLU A 292 15.87 -4.71 12.07
C GLU A 292 15.64 -6.22 12.24
N ASP A 293 15.92 -6.77 13.43
CA ASP A 293 15.66 -8.17 13.79
C ASP A 293 14.76 -8.32 15.04
N GLY A 294 13.87 -9.31 15.03
CA GLY A 294 12.89 -9.54 16.10
C GLY A 294 13.50 -9.85 17.48
N PRO A 295 14.49 -10.76 17.60
CA PRO A 295 15.19 -11.03 18.85
C PRO A 295 15.81 -9.79 19.52
N SER A 296 16.54 -8.96 18.77
CA SER A 296 17.10 -7.70 19.28
C SER A 296 16.00 -6.70 19.61
N ALA A 297 14.91 -6.63 18.84
CA ALA A 297 13.81 -5.72 19.12
C ALA A 297 13.15 -6.06 20.47
N ILE A 298 12.89 -7.35 20.72
CA ILE A 298 12.37 -7.84 22.02
C ILE A 298 13.36 -7.53 23.16
N ARG A 299 14.68 -7.71 22.94
CA ARG A 299 15.70 -7.34 23.92
C ARG A 299 15.66 -5.85 24.26
N MET A 300 15.70 -4.97 23.25
CA MET A 300 15.78 -3.51 23.43
C MET A 300 14.50 -2.89 24.00
N LEU A 301 13.35 -3.54 23.83
CA LEU A 301 12.07 -3.19 24.46
C LEU A 301 11.95 -3.66 25.93
N LEU A 302 12.86 -4.51 26.39
CA LEU A 302 12.95 -5.03 27.77
C LEU A 302 14.15 -4.49 28.55
N GLU A 303 15.13 -3.87 27.89
CA GLU A 303 16.27 -3.17 28.50
C GLU A 303 15.83 -2.00 29.39
N GLU A 304 16.58 -1.77 30.48
CA GLU A 304 16.45 -0.58 31.32
C GLU A 304 17.75 0.27 31.31
N PRO A 305 17.67 1.61 31.27
CA PRO A 305 16.44 2.41 31.15
C PRO A 305 15.78 2.24 29.78
N ARG A 306 14.46 1.97 29.80
CA ARG A 306 13.62 1.80 28.61
C ARG A 306 13.73 2.98 27.62
N PRO A 307 13.40 2.79 26.33
CA PRO A 307 13.21 3.90 25.40
C PRO A 307 12.12 4.89 25.88
N ASP A 308 12.33 6.19 25.68
CA ASP A 308 11.33 7.22 25.94
C ASP A 308 10.19 7.17 24.91
N ALA A 309 10.52 6.83 23.66
CA ALA A 309 9.56 6.52 22.62
C ALA A 309 10.02 5.36 21.71
N VAL A 310 9.04 4.70 21.08
CA VAL A 310 9.24 3.64 20.09
C VAL A 310 8.54 4.01 18.79
N LEU A 311 9.24 3.91 17.65
CA LEU A 311 8.64 4.02 16.33
C LEU A 311 8.41 2.62 15.76
N VAL A 312 7.21 2.34 15.28
CA VAL A 312 6.89 1.17 14.44
C VAL A 312 6.86 1.69 13.01
N THR A 313 7.93 1.42 12.26
CA THR A 313 8.19 2.12 10.99
C THR A 313 7.70 1.38 9.75
N ASP A 314 7.34 0.10 9.87
CA ASP A 314 6.88 -0.76 8.78
C ASP A 314 5.74 -1.68 9.23
N GLU A 315 5.04 -2.27 8.26
CA GLU A 315 3.88 -3.14 8.45
C GLU A 315 4.22 -4.50 9.08
N ALA A 316 5.50 -4.79 9.30
CA ALA A 316 5.99 -6.11 9.67
C ALA A 316 5.41 -6.60 11.00
N LEU A 317 5.05 -5.70 11.93
CA LEU A 317 4.41 -6.06 13.20
C LEU A 317 2.94 -6.50 13.07
N THR A 318 2.32 -6.33 11.90
CA THR A 318 1.01 -6.94 11.58
C THR A 318 1.13 -8.41 11.18
N LEU A 319 2.32 -8.85 10.74
CA LEU A 319 2.56 -10.20 10.23
C LEU A 319 2.71 -11.20 11.38
N LYS A 320 2.03 -12.36 11.27
CA LYS A 320 2.05 -13.41 12.31
C LYS A 320 3.46 -13.85 12.73
N LYS A 321 4.44 -13.82 11.81
CA LYS A 321 5.86 -14.13 12.07
C LYS A 321 6.48 -13.25 13.18
N ASN A 322 6.00 -12.02 13.34
CA ASN A 322 6.54 -11.00 14.26
C ASN A 322 5.63 -10.74 15.47
N ALA A 323 4.61 -11.58 15.71
CA ALA A 323 3.61 -11.34 16.76
C ALA A 323 4.21 -11.13 18.16
N ALA A 324 5.31 -11.84 18.48
CA ALA A 324 6.06 -11.70 19.74
C ALA A 324 6.73 -10.33 19.90
N VAL A 325 7.15 -9.69 18.81
CA VAL A 325 7.70 -8.32 18.83
C VAL A 325 6.58 -7.32 19.08
N TRP A 326 5.41 -7.50 18.45
CA TRP A 326 4.23 -6.67 18.73
C TRP A 326 3.76 -6.84 20.19
N ASP A 327 3.82 -8.04 20.76
CA ASP A 327 3.55 -8.25 22.19
C ASP A 327 4.58 -7.58 23.11
N ALA A 328 5.85 -7.50 22.71
CA ALA A 328 6.87 -6.73 23.44
C ALA A 328 6.59 -5.21 23.38
N VAL A 329 6.20 -4.66 22.21
CA VAL A 329 5.79 -3.25 22.10
C VAL A 329 4.53 -2.98 22.92
N LEU A 330 3.53 -3.87 22.90
CA LEU A 330 2.34 -3.76 23.75
C LEU A 330 2.69 -3.84 25.26
N LYS A 331 3.68 -4.65 25.66
CA LYS A 331 4.19 -4.69 27.03
C LYS A 331 4.89 -3.37 27.40
N TYR A 332 5.67 -2.80 26.50
CA TYR A 332 6.31 -1.48 26.65
C TYR A 332 5.26 -0.36 26.83
N ILE A 333 4.23 -0.30 25.98
CA ILE A 333 3.12 0.67 26.08
C ILE A 333 2.40 0.49 27.43
N ARG A 334 2.05 -0.74 27.83
CA ARG A 334 1.38 -1.01 29.12
C ARG A 334 2.16 -0.53 30.33
N ARG A 335 3.51 -0.52 30.27
CA ARG A 335 4.41 0.03 31.31
C ARG A 335 4.48 1.57 31.31
N GLY A 336 3.71 2.26 30.46
CA GLY A 336 3.72 3.72 30.36
C GLY A 336 4.70 4.28 29.32
N GLY A 337 5.05 3.52 28.29
CA GLY A 337 5.79 4.00 27.13
C GLY A 337 4.88 4.63 26.07
N THR A 338 5.49 5.32 25.08
CA THR A 338 4.78 5.85 23.90
C THR A 338 5.29 5.15 22.65
N ALA A 339 4.41 4.45 21.93
CA ALA A 339 4.72 3.92 20.61
C ALA A 339 3.99 4.72 19.53
N VAL A 340 4.61 4.93 18.36
CA VAL A 340 4.00 5.61 17.21
C VAL A 340 4.16 4.75 15.96
N CYS A 341 3.06 4.44 15.30
CA CYS A 341 3.06 3.78 13.99
C CYS A 341 3.13 4.85 12.90
N MET A 342 4.16 4.81 12.05
CA MET A 342 4.40 5.85 11.02
C MET A 342 5.22 5.30 9.84
N GLY A 343 5.35 6.10 8.78
CA GLY A 343 6.26 5.83 7.67
C GLY A 343 5.77 4.68 6.79
N HIS A 344 6.59 3.64 6.60
CA HIS A 344 6.16 2.49 5.80
C HIS A 344 5.03 1.70 6.48
N PHE A 345 4.77 1.87 7.78
CA PHE A 345 3.57 1.31 8.41
C PHE A 345 2.29 1.84 7.77
N SER A 346 2.17 3.15 7.51
CA SER A 346 1.00 3.75 6.87
C SER A 346 0.92 3.42 5.37
N CYS A 347 2.07 3.26 4.70
CA CYS A 347 2.14 2.97 3.26
C CYS A 347 1.84 1.51 2.91
N PHE A 348 2.40 0.54 3.67
CA PHE A 348 2.45 -0.87 3.31
C PHE A 348 1.50 -1.76 4.13
N THR A 349 0.89 -1.26 5.21
CA THR A 349 -0.08 -2.08 5.97
C THR A 349 -1.38 -2.26 5.19
N SER A 350 -1.67 -3.51 4.82
CA SER A 350 -2.97 -3.89 4.24
C SER A 350 -4.14 -3.35 5.08
N PRO A 351 -5.16 -2.69 4.47
CA PRO A 351 -6.33 -2.14 5.18
C PRO A 351 -7.06 -3.14 6.09
N MET A 352 -6.99 -4.43 5.79
CA MET A 352 -7.60 -5.50 6.59
C MET A 352 -6.76 -5.89 7.82
N SER A 353 -5.44 -5.63 7.80
CA SER A 353 -4.53 -5.84 8.94
C SER A 353 -4.62 -4.73 9.99
N ILE A 354 -5.01 -3.51 9.59
CA ILE A 354 -5.16 -2.34 10.47
C ILE A 354 -6.05 -2.65 11.70
N LYS A 355 -7.29 -3.13 11.48
CA LYS A 355 -8.25 -3.32 12.59
C LYS A 355 -7.80 -4.43 13.56
N PRO A 356 -7.37 -5.64 13.12
CA PRO A 356 -6.80 -6.64 14.02
C PRO A 356 -5.54 -6.16 14.79
N PHE A 357 -4.68 -5.35 14.16
CA PHE A 357 -3.47 -4.82 14.79
C PHE A 357 -3.81 -3.88 15.96
N PHE A 358 -4.66 -2.87 15.73
CA PHE A 358 -5.08 -1.93 16.76
C PHE A 358 -6.04 -2.54 17.79
N ALA A 359 -6.87 -3.52 17.41
CA ALA A 359 -7.71 -4.26 18.35
C ALA A 359 -6.88 -5.01 19.41
N LYS A 360 -5.68 -5.50 19.06
CA LYS A 360 -4.74 -6.12 20.04
C LYS A 360 -4.20 -5.11 21.08
N ALA A 361 -4.24 -3.82 20.76
CA ALA A 361 -3.96 -2.72 21.70
C ALA A 361 -5.21 -2.26 22.49
N GLY A 362 -6.41 -2.77 22.18
CA GLY A 362 -7.68 -2.33 22.78
C GLY A 362 -8.29 -1.10 22.11
N LEU A 363 -7.92 -0.81 20.85
CA LEU A 363 -8.46 0.29 20.06
C LEU A 363 -9.27 -0.26 18.89
N ASP A 364 -10.48 0.26 18.64
CA ASP A 364 -11.35 -0.24 17.57
C ASP A 364 -11.05 0.39 16.18
N TRP A 365 -9.91 1.10 16.07
CA TRP A 365 -9.49 1.83 14.87
C TRP A 365 -9.50 0.95 13.62
N SER A 366 -10.04 1.45 12.51
CA SER A 366 -10.08 0.73 11.23
C SER A 366 -9.74 1.64 10.06
N SER A 367 -9.27 1.04 8.95
CA SER A 367 -8.89 1.77 7.74
C SER A 367 -10.07 2.53 7.15
N ALA A 368 -9.81 3.75 6.68
CA ALA A 368 -10.81 4.71 6.27
C ALA A 368 -10.46 5.31 4.89
N SER A 369 -10.72 6.59 4.65
CA SER A 369 -10.40 7.27 3.39
C SER A 369 -8.88 7.30 3.10
N TYR A 370 -8.51 7.48 1.82
CA TYR A 370 -7.13 7.71 1.39
C TYR A 370 -7.11 8.78 0.30
N HIS A 371 -6.44 9.90 0.56
CA HIS A 371 -6.31 11.04 -0.35
C HIS A 371 -5.29 12.05 0.18
N ARG A 372 -4.96 13.06 -0.64
CA ARG A 372 -4.31 14.30 -0.17
C ARG A 372 -5.37 15.33 0.24
N THR A 373 -5.16 16.00 1.37
CA THR A 373 -5.96 17.15 1.81
C THR A 373 -5.26 17.94 2.92
N THR A 374 -5.57 19.23 3.02
CA THR A 374 -5.20 20.11 4.13
C THR A 374 -5.99 19.76 5.39
N LEU A 375 -5.26 19.31 6.41
CA LEU A 375 -5.76 19.03 7.75
C LEU A 375 -5.60 20.25 8.67
N VAL A 376 -6.43 20.33 9.71
CA VAL A 376 -6.34 21.33 10.78
C VAL A 376 -6.06 20.70 12.15
N LEU A 377 -5.32 21.42 12.98
CA LEU A 377 -4.88 21.02 14.32
C LEU A 377 -6.05 21.02 15.32
N ASN A 378 -6.35 19.86 15.91
CA ASN A 378 -7.29 19.73 17.01
C ASN A 378 -6.64 20.12 18.34
N ALA A 379 -6.58 21.42 18.59
CA ALA A 379 -6.00 21.98 19.82
C ALA A 379 -6.67 21.48 21.12
N GLN A 380 -7.89 20.92 21.07
CA GLN A 380 -8.55 20.33 22.24
C GLN A 380 -8.00 18.94 22.59
N ALA A 381 -7.67 18.11 21.59
CA ALA A 381 -7.01 16.81 21.81
C ALA A 381 -5.53 16.96 22.18
N VAL A 382 -4.85 17.95 21.60
CA VAL A 382 -3.42 18.20 21.77
C VAL A 382 -3.09 18.96 23.06
N GLY A 383 -3.98 19.89 23.47
CA GLY A 383 -3.75 20.80 24.59
C GLY A 383 -2.90 22.02 24.19
N THR A 384 -3.24 23.18 24.76
CA THR A 384 -2.76 24.50 24.31
C THR A 384 -1.23 24.65 24.26
N SER A 385 -0.50 24.12 25.25
CA SER A 385 0.97 24.21 25.35
C SER A 385 1.73 23.39 24.29
N LEU A 386 1.10 22.32 23.76
CA LEU A 386 1.69 21.55 22.65
C LEU A 386 1.17 22.06 21.29
N ALA A 387 -0.08 22.51 21.24
CA ALA A 387 -0.67 23.10 20.05
C ALA A 387 0.09 24.35 19.56
N SER A 388 0.70 25.13 20.46
CA SER A 388 1.56 26.27 20.08
C SER A 388 2.93 25.90 19.50
N ARG A 389 3.31 24.61 19.51
CA ARG A 389 4.55 24.08 18.89
C ARG A 389 4.29 23.24 17.63
N LEU A 390 3.03 23.08 17.22
CA LEU A 390 2.62 22.26 16.08
C LEU A 390 2.03 23.13 14.95
N PRO A 391 2.15 22.74 13.67
CA PRO A 391 1.52 23.46 12.57
C PRO A 391 0.00 23.59 12.78
N PRO A 392 -0.60 24.78 12.63
CA PRO A 392 -2.05 24.96 12.81
C PRO A 392 -2.88 24.25 11.72
N ALA A 393 -2.29 24.09 10.53
CA ALA A 393 -2.79 23.30 9.42
C ALA A 393 -1.62 22.88 8.51
N TYR A 394 -1.76 21.76 7.79
CA TYR A 394 -0.86 21.35 6.69
C TYR A 394 -1.52 20.32 5.76
N SER A 395 -1.07 20.22 4.51
CA SER A 395 -1.45 19.16 3.57
C SER A 395 -0.65 17.89 3.82
N GLN A 396 -1.31 16.73 3.74
CA GLN A 396 -0.63 15.44 3.58
C GLN A 396 -1.43 14.48 2.69
N LYS A 397 -0.73 13.62 1.95
CA LYS A 397 -1.29 12.42 1.31
C LYS A 397 -1.24 11.30 2.34
N ALA A 398 -2.40 10.78 2.74
CA ALA A 398 -2.48 9.91 3.92
C ALA A 398 -3.59 8.86 3.88
N VAL A 399 -3.35 7.75 4.59
CA VAL A 399 -4.38 6.79 5.01
C VAL A 399 -5.04 7.31 6.28
N PHE A 400 -6.36 7.49 6.25
CA PHE A 400 -7.15 7.89 7.40
C PHE A 400 -7.58 6.66 8.20
N LEU A 401 -7.72 6.82 9.52
CA LEU A 401 -8.35 5.85 10.40
C LEU A 401 -9.66 6.41 10.95
N LYS A 402 -10.63 5.53 11.13
CA LYS A 402 -11.96 5.84 11.70
C LYS A 402 -12.22 5.05 12.98
N GLN A 403 -13.30 5.41 13.68
CA GLN A 403 -13.65 4.87 15.00
C GLN A 403 -12.68 5.28 16.13
N ALA A 404 -11.86 6.31 15.90
CA ALA A 404 -11.10 6.98 16.95
C ALA A 404 -11.99 7.92 17.76
N LYS A 405 -11.59 8.26 19.00
CA LYS A 405 -12.31 9.28 19.78
C LYS A 405 -11.87 10.67 19.30
N PRO A 406 -12.74 11.70 19.35
CA PRO A 406 -12.34 13.08 19.10
C PRO A 406 -11.23 13.61 20.04
N SER A 407 -11.04 12.99 21.21
CA SER A 407 -9.92 13.25 22.13
C SER A 407 -8.57 12.71 21.67
N ASP A 408 -8.59 11.73 20.77
CA ASP A 408 -7.40 10.99 20.34
C ASP A 408 -6.88 11.56 18.99
N ALA A 409 -7.76 12.19 18.19
CA ALA A 409 -7.43 12.76 16.90
C ALA A 409 -6.74 14.13 17.01
N TRP A 410 -5.45 14.19 16.70
CA TRP A 410 -4.63 15.41 16.75
C TRP A 410 -4.82 16.31 15.52
N TYR A 411 -5.05 15.73 14.35
CA TYR A 411 -5.38 16.47 13.12
C TYR A 411 -6.61 15.87 12.46
N VAL A 412 -7.48 16.74 11.94
CA VAL A 412 -8.77 16.37 11.33
C VAL A 412 -8.98 17.20 10.07
N THR A 413 -9.86 16.74 9.18
CA THR A 413 -10.44 17.63 8.16
C THR A 413 -11.50 18.52 8.81
N ASN A 414 -11.75 19.68 8.20
CA ASN A 414 -12.91 20.52 8.52
C ASN A 414 -13.72 20.79 7.24
N LYS A 415 -14.81 21.56 7.35
CA LYS A 415 -15.67 21.94 6.22
C LYS A 415 -14.94 22.59 5.03
N ASP A 416 -13.75 23.16 5.25
CA ASP A 416 -12.93 23.88 4.26
C ASP A 416 -11.81 22.98 3.69
N SER A 417 -11.59 21.78 4.23
CA SER A 417 -10.71 20.76 3.67
C SER A 417 -11.28 20.21 2.35
N VAL A 418 -10.48 20.28 1.29
CA VAL A 418 -10.81 19.77 -0.05
C VAL A 418 -9.87 18.66 -0.49
N LEU A 419 -10.30 17.81 -1.43
CA LEU A 419 -9.43 16.86 -2.09
C LEU A 419 -8.43 17.62 -2.96
N GLU A 420 -7.15 17.34 -2.76
CA GLU A 420 -6.05 17.93 -3.52
C GLU A 420 -5.62 16.92 -4.59
N SER A 421 -5.86 17.25 -5.86
CA SER A 421 -5.61 16.42 -7.03
C SER A 421 -5.32 17.29 -8.26
N LEU A 422 -4.47 16.80 -9.17
CA LEU A 422 -4.24 17.43 -10.47
C LEU A 422 -5.33 17.12 -11.51
N VAL A 423 -6.16 16.10 -11.25
CA VAL A 423 -7.06 15.48 -12.25
C VAL A 423 -8.51 15.87 -12.03
N PHE A 424 -8.91 15.97 -10.76
CA PHE A 424 -10.29 16.24 -10.36
C PHE A 424 -10.41 17.63 -9.72
N GLY A 425 -11.59 18.25 -9.87
CA GLY A 425 -11.88 19.50 -9.18
C GLY A 425 -11.89 19.34 -7.66
N ALA A 426 -11.72 20.44 -6.93
CA ALA A 426 -11.67 20.46 -5.47
C ALA A 426 -13.02 20.06 -4.83
N GLU A 427 -13.25 18.76 -4.67
CA GLU A 427 -14.37 18.21 -3.91
C GLU A 427 -14.12 18.29 -2.40
N ASN A 428 -15.17 18.16 -1.58
CA ASN A 428 -15.06 18.27 -0.13
C ASN A 428 -14.44 17.01 0.50
N ALA A 429 -13.38 17.15 1.29
CA ALA A 429 -12.67 16.05 1.95
C ALA A 429 -13.14 15.80 3.41
N HIS A 430 -14.22 16.46 3.85
CA HIS A 430 -14.66 16.35 5.23
C HIS A 430 -15.52 15.11 5.49
N THR A 431 -14.87 14.03 5.91
CA THR A 431 -15.55 12.83 6.44
C THR A 431 -15.51 12.83 7.98
N PRO A 432 -16.61 13.17 8.69
CA PRO A 432 -16.61 13.25 10.15
C PRO A 432 -16.32 11.91 10.83
N GLY A 433 -15.42 11.91 11.81
CA GLY A 433 -15.02 10.71 12.55
C GLY A 433 -13.84 9.95 11.94
N GLU A 434 -13.23 10.48 10.88
CA GLU A 434 -11.97 9.99 10.31
C GLU A 434 -10.82 10.97 10.61
N SER A 435 -9.60 10.44 10.80
CA SER A 435 -8.38 11.22 11.05
C SER A 435 -7.14 10.40 10.69
N PRO A 436 -6.10 11.00 10.08
CA PRO A 436 -4.84 10.32 9.80
C PRO A 436 -3.81 10.53 10.92
N VAL A 437 -4.07 11.36 11.93
CA VAL A 437 -3.12 11.60 13.04
C VAL A 437 -3.81 11.39 14.38
N LEU A 438 -3.48 10.26 15.03
CA LEU A 438 -4.10 9.81 16.26
C LEU A 438 -3.07 9.57 17.37
N LEU A 439 -3.43 9.80 18.63
CA LEU A 439 -2.65 9.40 19.81
C LEU A 439 -3.58 9.02 20.97
N ALA A 440 -3.95 7.74 21.06
CA ALA A 440 -4.78 7.24 22.16
C ALA A 440 -3.94 6.85 23.40
N ARG A 441 -4.53 7.01 24.58
CA ARG A 441 -4.03 6.35 25.81
C ARG A 441 -4.37 4.86 25.74
N VAL A 442 -3.35 4.01 25.93
CA VAL A 442 -3.46 2.54 25.96
C VAL A 442 -2.87 2.05 27.28
N ALA A 443 -3.73 1.57 28.18
CA ALA A 443 -3.39 1.27 29.57
C ALA A 443 -2.63 2.44 30.23
N GLY A 444 -1.41 2.22 30.73
CA GLY A 444 -0.58 3.28 31.33
C GLY A 444 0.10 4.22 30.33
N GLY A 445 0.22 3.83 29.06
CA GLY A 445 1.01 4.52 28.03
C GLY A 445 0.17 5.10 26.90
N LYS A 446 0.79 5.25 25.73
CA LYS A 446 0.16 5.79 24.51
C LYS A 446 0.50 4.96 23.28
N LEU A 447 -0.43 4.91 22.33
CA LEU A 447 -0.23 4.41 20.98
C LEU A 447 -0.68 5.47 19.98
N GLY A 448 0.27 5.92 19.15
CA GLY A 448 0.06 6.89 18.08
C GLY A 448 0.02 6.25 16.71
N TYR A 449 -0.59 6.96 15.76
CA TYR A 449 -0.60 6.67 14.34
C TYR A 449 -0.46 7.96 13.56
N VAL A 450 0.43 7.97 12.57
CA VAL A 450 0.57 9.03 11.56
C VAL A 450 0.42 8.37 10.20
N GLY A 451 -0.68 8.70 9.52
CA GLY A 451 -1.17 8.07 8.29
C GLY A 451 -0.52 8.57 7.00
N ASP A 452 0.33 9.58 7.11
CA ASP A 452 1.14 10.14 6.02
C ASP A 452 1.90 9.04 5.26
N VAL A 453 1.87 9.11 3.93
CA VAL A 453 2.59 8.19 3.03
C VAL A 453 3.68 8.87 2.18
N ASN A 454 3.86 10.19 2.29
CA ASN A 454 4.86 10.97 1.54
C ASN A 454 5.99 11.51 2.44
N GLY A 455 5.76 11.71 3.74
CA GLY A 455 6.77 12.22 4.68
C GLY A 455 6.81 13.75 4.77
N GLU A 456 5.64 14.38 4.89
CA GLU A 456 5.48 15.84 4.86
C GLU A 456 6.09 16.51 6.10
N GLU A 457 6.66 17.71 5.96
CA GLU A 457 7.30 18.46 7.06
C GLU A 457 6.39 18.63 8.29
N GLY A 458 5.09 18.83 8.07
CA GLY A 458 4.10 18.94 9.15
C GLY A 458 3.93 17.63 9.94
N SER A 459 4.07 16.48 9.29
CA SER A 459 4.06 15.16 9.94
C SER A 459 5.35 14.90 10.70
N GLU A 460 6.50 15.44 10.26
CA GLU A 460 7.75 15.33 11.01
C GLU A 460 7.63 16.00 12.38
N ALA A 461 7.10 17.22 12.42
CA ALA A 461 6.84 17.94 13.67
C ALA A 461 5.88 17.16 14.59
N VAL A 462 4.89 16.48 14.02
CA VAL A 462 3.97 15.59 14.74
C VAL A 462 4.67 14.37 15.32
N VAL A 463 5.51 13.66 14.55
CA VAL A 463 6.23 12.47 15.04
C VAL A 463 7.19 12.84 16.17
N LEU A 464 7.94 13.94 16.02
CA LEU A 464 8.83 14.47 17.06
C LEU A 464 8.04 14.81 18.34
N ALA A 465 6.90 15.51 18.22
CA ALA A 465 6.02 15.84 19.34
C ALA A 465 5.40 14.60 20.02
N MET A 466 5.06 13.55 19.27
CA MET A 466 4.60 12.28 19.83
C MET A 466 5.72 11.52 20.55
N CYS A 467 6.97 11.63 20.08
CA CYS A 467 8.16 11.12 20.77
C CYS A 467 8.53 11.93 22.04
N GLY A 468 7.90 13.09 22.26
CA GLY A 468 8.14 13.94 23.44
C GLY A 468 9.29 14.92 23.29
N LEU A 469 9.64 15.28 22.05
CA LEU A 469 10.65 16.27 21.70
C LEU A 469 10.06 17.71 21.64
#